data_AF-A0A6P1SVV9-F1
#
_entry.id   AF-A0A6P1SVV9-F1
#
_cell.length_a   1.000
_cell.length_b   1.000
_cell.length_c   1.000
_cell.angle_alpha   90.00
_cell.angle_beta   90.00
_cell.angle_gamma   90.00
#
_symmetry.space_group_name_H-M   'P 1'
#
loop_
_entity.id
_entity.type
_entity.pdbx_description
1 polymer ?
#
loop_
_entity_poly.entity_id
_entity_poly.type
_entity_poly.pdbx_seq_one_letter_code
_entity_poly.pdbx_strand_id
1 'polypeptide(L)'
;MSLFAFIGRGLVLAIWIALRLLPVAALVLAIFLAMIFATQNYYVVVMVSFAFGVFGTTFLYLNGIRAGLMARKVTSPPTANGLMMGTIKLLFVHFLAQLLVLILLYALLTTVFQYLLLPAMVPGWNEQVADIFGSDSAVGFLATLGLLGDPFSDVFGANAMIAPGLIFYVLATLLSGICVAIFGVPMAGVGANAVQRGPNHDLVFGLGNSFLSILALYFVGVTLPSAAMMAAYPMWLGMLSESAGNLTFFIAALVAICAASYYMYCIPFAAMALAYEQATENRRREIKLEQAPISSPEDFQEHQASVRSLRQQRQSGSAARSVYVPERQRHSSGAGDSEDE
;
A
#
# COMPACT_ATOMS: atom_id res chain seq x y z
N MET A 1 -9.29 -16.04 -7.70
CA MET A 1 -10.13 -14.97 -8.27
C MET A 1 -9.36 -14.35 -9.43
N SER A 2 -10.00 -13.98 -10.55
CA SER A 2 -9.29 -13.29 -11.64
C SER A 2 -8.91 -11.86 -11.25
N LEU A 3 -7.90 -11.29 -11.92
CA LEU A 3 -7.42 -9.93 -11.66
C LEU A 3 -8.51 -8.87 -11.88
N PHE A 4 -9.26 -8.97 -12.98
CA PHE A 4 -10.37 -8.04 -13.27
C PHE A 4 -11.47 -8.09 -12.21
N ALA A 5 -11.81 -9.30 -11.73
CA ALA A 5 -12.77 -9.45 -10.64
C ALA A 5 -12.24 -8.85 -9.32
N PHE A 6 -10.92 -8.91 -9.08
CA PHE A 6 -10.29 -8.24 -7.95
C PHE A 6 -10.40 -6.73 -8.04
N ILE A 7 -10.07 -6.16 -9.19
CA ILE A 7 -10.14 -4.71 -9.41
C ILE A 7 -11.58 -4.22 -9.25
N GLY A 8 -12.54 -4.85 -9.94
CA GLY A 8 -13.95 -4.44 -9.88
C GLY A 8 -14.53 -4.54 -8.47
N ARG A 9 -14.29 -5.65 -7.75
CA ARG A 9 -14.74 -5.78 -6.35
C ARG A 9 -14.04 -4.79 -5.42
N GLY A 10 -12.77 -4.48 -5.67
CA GLY A 10 -12.01 -3.50 -4.90
C GLY A 10 -12.55 -2.09 -5.01
N LEU A 11 -12.84 -1.64 -6.22
CA LEU A 11 -13.43 -0.33 -6.46
C LEU A 11 -14.81 -0.20 -5.80
N VAL A 12 -15.68 -1.21 -5.94
CA VAL A 12 -16.99 -1.21 -5.27
C VAL A 12 -16.84 -1.24 -3.75
N LEU A 13 -15.92 -2.04 -3.21
CA LEU A 13 -15.67 -2.12 -1.78
C LEU A 13 -15.16 -0.79 -1.21
N ALA A 14 -14.37 -0.03 -1.97
CA ALA A 14 -13.86 1.28 -1.56
C ALA A 14 -15.01 2.27 -1.27
N ILE A 15 -16.13 2.20 -2.00
CA ILE A 15 -17.33 3.01 -1.74
C ILE A 15 -17.90 2.70 -0.34
N TRP A 16 -18.04 1.41 -0.01
CA TRP A 16 -18.54 0.98 1.30
C TRP A 16 -17.60 1.37 2.44
N ILE A 17 -16.29 1.31 2.20
CA ILE A 17 -15.27 1.77 3.15
C ILE A 17 -15.38 3.27 3.36
N ALA A 18 -15.47 4.04 2.27
CA ALA A 18 -15.59 5.49 2.31
C ALA A 18 -16.78 5.94 3.16
N LEU A 19 -17.96 5.34 2.95
CA LEU A 19 -19.16 5.67 3.73
C LEU A 19 -19.02 5.35 5.22
N ARG A 20 -18.36 4.23 5.57
CA ARG A 20 -18.15 3.84 6.97
C ARG A 20 -17.06 4.65 7.66
N LEU A 21 -16.02 5.04 6.93
CA LEU A 21 -14.89 5.80 7.46
C LEU A 21 -15.23 7.29 7.60
N LEU A 22 -16.22 7.81 6.85
CA LEU A 22 -16.57 9.23 6.81
C LEU A 22 -16.88 9.84 8.18
N PRO A 23 -17.73 9.25 9.04
CA PRO A 23 -17.99 9.82 10.37
C PRO A 23 -16.74 9.85 11.26
N VAL A 24 -15.87 8.84 11.14
CA VAL A 24 -14.61 8.77 11.90
C VAL A 24 -13.62 9.83 11.40
N ALA A 25 -13.48 9.95 10.07
CA ALA A 25 -12.62 10.96 9.45
C ALA A 25 -13.09 12.39 9.80
N ALA A 26 -14.39 12.65 9.75
CA ALA A 26 -14.97 13.93 10.13
C ALA A 26 -14.71 14.26 11.62
N LEU A 27 -14.87 13.28 12.51
CA LEU A 27 -14.57 13.46 13.93
C LEU A 27 -13.08 13.74 14.18
N VAL A 28 -12.18 12.96 13.56
CA VAL A 28 -10.72 13.15 13.69
C VAL A 28 -10.31 14.53 13.16
N LEU A 29 -10.87 14.95 12.02
CA LEU A 29 -10.62 16.28 11.46
C LEU A 29 -11.16 17.40 12.37
N ALA A 30 -12.36 17.24 12.95
CA ALA A 30 -12.93 18.22 13.86
C ALA A 30 -12.07 18.38 15.14
N ILE A 31 -11.60 17.28 15.73
CA ILE A 31 -10.71 17.33 16.90
C ILE A 31 -9.37 17.98 16.53
N PHE A 32 -8.82 17.65 15.36
CA PHE A 32 -7.57 18.26 14.88
C PHE A 32 -7.70 19.78 14.71
N LEU A 33 -8.75 20.24 14.03
CA LEU A 33 -9.02 21.67 13.85
C LEU A 33 -9.28 22.37 15.19
N ALA A 34 -10.05 21.75 16.09
CA ALA A 34 -10.29 22.31 17.42
C ALA A 34 -8.99 22.49 18.21
N MET A 35 -8.07 21.52 18.15
CA MET A 35 -6.76 21.60 18.81
C MET A 35 -5.86 22.69 18.22
N ILE A 36 -5.86 22.85 16.89
CA ILE A 36 -5.10 23.91 16.22
C ILE A 36 -5.66 25.29 16.57
N PHE A 37 -6.98 25.49 16.50
CA PHE A 37 -7.60 26.78 16.77
C PHE A 37 -7.64 27.14 18.26
N ALA A 38 -7.43 26.16 19.16
CA ALA A 38 -7.35 26.40 20.60
C ALA A 38 -6.01 27.04 21.04
N THR A 39 -5.01 27.14 20.16
CA THR A 39 -3.69 27.67 20.51
C THR A 39 -3.12 28.58 19.43
N GLN A 40 -2.49 29.66 19.84
CA GLN A 40 -1.72 30.54 18.95
C GLN A 40 -0.21 30.20 18.97
N ASN A 41 0.20 29.24 19.79
CA ASN A 41 1.61 28.85 19.90
C ASN A 41 2.00 27.89 18.77
N TYR A 42 2.87 28.34 17.87
CA TYR A 42 3.31 27.57 16.71
C TYR A 42 3.97 26.23 17.08
N TYR A 43 4.71 26.15 18.19
CA TYR A 43 5.32 24.89 18.62
C TYR A 43 4.27 23.85 19.00
N VAL A 44 3.19 24.28 19.66
CA VAL A 44 2.06 23.42 20.01
C VAL A 44 1.35 22.97 18.74
N VAL A 45 1.13 23.87 17.77
CA VAL A 45 0.54 23.52 16.46
C VAL A 45 1.38 22.48 15.73
N VAL A 46 2.71 22.63 15.69
CA VAL A 46 3.62 21.65 15.06
C VAL A 46 3.56 20.31 15.79
N MET A 47 3.62 20.31 17.12
CA MET A 47 3.56 19.08 17.92
C MET A 47 2.22 18.35 17.74
N VAL A 48 1.11 19.08 17.77
CA VAL A 48 -0.23 18.53 17.51
C VAL A 48 -0.33 17.97 16.10
N SER A 49 0.20 18.69 15.10
CA SER A 49 0.22 18.24 13.70
C SER A 49 1.06 16.98 13.51
N PHE A 50 2.20 16.87 14.19
CA PHE A 50 3.00 15.65 14.20
C PHE A 50 2.26 14.49 14.86
N ALA A 51 1.68 14.70 16.04
CA ALA A 51 0.94 13.66 16.75
C ALA A 51 -0.28 13.17 15.96
N PHE A 52 -1.08 14.07 15.38
CA PHE A 52 -2.19 13.72 14.51
C PHE A 52 -1.73 13.08 13.20
N GLY A 53 -0.67 13.62 12.60
CA GLY A 53 -0.08 13.11 11.36
C GLY A 53 0.47 11.70 11.49
N VAL A 54 0.88 11.29 12.69
CA VAL A 54 1.39 9.94 12.98
C VAL A 54 0.29 9.03 13.52
N PHE A 55 -0.28 9.38 14.68
CA PHE A 55 -1.22 8.52 15.39
C PHE A 55 -2.62 8.59 14.77
N GLY A 56 -3.07 9.80 14.40
CA GLY A 56 -4.37 10.01 13.77
C GLY A 56 -4.46 9.34 12.41
N THR A 57 -3.43 9.46 11.57
CA THR A 57 -3.38 8.78 10.26
C THR A 57 -3.33 7.26 10.42
N THR A 58 -2.50 6.73 11.32
CA THR A 58 -2.42 5.28 11.58
C THR A 58 -3.75 4.75 12.13
N PHE A 59 -4.42 5.52 12.99
CA PHE A 59 -5.75 5.20 13.50
C PHE A 59 -6.79 5.16 12.38
N LEU A 60 -6.80 6.16 11.49
CA LEU A 60 -7.67 6.15 10.30
C LEU A 60 -7.35 4.98 9.37
N TYR A 61 -6.07 4.64 9.20
CA TYR A 61 -5.62 3.50 8.42
C TYR A 61 -6.18 2.18 8.94
N LEU A 62 -6.07 1.96 10.26
CA LEU A 62 -6.64 0.79 10.92
C LEU A 62 -8.15 0.75 10.74
N ASN A 63 -8.85 1.86 10.99
CA ASN A 63 -10.31 1.94 10.83
C ASN A 63 -10.74 1.68 9.37
N GLY A 64 -10.01 2.18 8.38
CA GLY A 64 -10.26 1.93 6.96
C GLY A 64 -10.14 0.44 6.60
N ILE A 65 -9.05 -0.21 7.02
CA ILE A 65 -8.85 -1.66 6.86
C ILE A 65 -9.98 -2.44 7.52
N ARG A 66 -10.33 -2.08 8.76
CA ARG A 66 -11.42 -2.70 9.53
C ARG A 66 -12.77 -2.55 8.84
N ALA A 67 -13.08 -1.37 8.32
CA ALA A 67 -14.30 -1.12 7.57
C ALA A 67 -14.41 -2.08 6.37
N GLY A 68 -13.30 -2.30 5.65
CA GLY A 68 -13.22 -3.25 4.54
C GLY A 68 -13.43 -4.70 4.98
N LEU A 69 -12.71 -5.13 6.03
CA LEU A 69 -12.84 -6.49 6.59
C LEU A 69 -14.26 -6.79 7.10
N MET A 70 -14.93 -5.81 7.72
CA MET A 70 -16.31 -5.95 8.16
C MET A 70 -17.31 -5.92 7.00
N ALA A 71 -17.08 -5.10 5.98
CA ALA A 71 -17.94 -5.06 4.80
C ALA A 71 -17.90 -6.41 4.05
N ARG A 72 -16.76 -7.10 4.08
CA ARG A 72 -16.60 -8.47 3.58
C ARG A 72 -16.98 -9.57 4.57
N LYS A 73 -17.47 -9.21 5.77
CA LYS A 73 -17.85 -10.15 6.84
C LYS A 73 -16.71 -11.12 7.24
N VAL A 74 -15.46 -10.72 7.05
CA VAL A 74 -14.28 -11.51 7.42
C VAL A 74 -14.06 -11.45 8.93
N THR A 75 -14.36 -10.30 9.55
CA THR A 75 -14.21 -10.09 11.01
C THR A 75 -15.42 -9.38 11.62
N SER A 76 -15.63 -9.58 12.91
CA SER A 76 -16.66 -8.91 13.72
C SER A 76 -16.19 -7.51 14.19
N PRO A 77 -17.08 -6.66 14.75
CA PRO A 77 -16.74 -5.31 15.22
C PRO A 77 -15.56 -5.28 16.21
N PRO A 78 -14.77 -4.20 16.23
CA PRO A 78 -13.60 -4.10 17.08
C PRO A 78 -13.99 -3.64 18.49
N THR A 79 -13.11 -3.89 19.47
CA THR A 79 -13.20 -3.21 20.77
C THR A 79 -12.37 -1.94 20.78
N ALA A 80 -12.69 -1.00 21.66
CA ALA A 80 -11.87 0.20 21.87
C ALA A 80 -10.41 -0.16 22.23
N ASN A 81 -10.22 -1.10 23.16
CA ASN A 81 -8.88 -1.60 23.53
C ASN A 81 -8.18 -2.29 22.35
N GLY A 82 -8.91 -3.05 21.54
CA GLY A 82 -8.40 -3.72 20.35
C GLY A 82 -7.97 -2.74 19.27
N LEU A 83 -8.72 -1.64 19.07
CA LEU A 83 -8.33 -0.55 18.17
C LEU A 83 -7.05 0.11 18.66
N MET A 84 -6.97 0.48 19.94
CA MET A 84 -5.79 1.17 20.48
C MET A 84 -4.53 0.30 20.37
N MET A 85 -4.60 -0.97 20.80
CA MET A 85 -3.49 -1.91 20.70
C MET A 85 -3.14 -2.23 19.24
N GLY A 86 -4.16 -2.34 18.38
CA GLY A 86 -3.99 -2.50 16.94
C GLY A 86 -3.29 -1.31 16.30
N THR A 87 -3.63 -0.07 16.70
CA THR A 87 -3.01 1.15 16.19
C THR A 87 -1.54 1.21 16.58
N ILE A 88 -1.19 0.86 17.82
CA ILE A 88 0.21 0.79 18.27
C ILE A 88 1.00 -0.24 17.46
N LYS A 89 0.45 -1.45 17.26
CA LYS A 89 1.10 -2.49 16.45
C LYS A 89 1.22 -2.09 14.98
N LEU A 90 0.21 -1.43 14.44
CA LEU A 90 0.21 -0.94 13.06
C LEU A 90 1.20 0.21 12.87
N LEU A 91 1.43 1.02 13.90
CA LEU A 91 2.37 2.16 13.89
C LEU A 91 3.77 1.71 13.43
N PHE A 92 4.26 0.58 13.95
CA PHE A 92 5.57 0.04 13.58
C PHE A 92 5.64 -0.30 12.08
N VAL A 93 4.64 -1.01 11.56
CA VAL A 93 4.59 -1.41 10.14
C VAL A 93 4.38 -0.19 9.25
N HIS A 94 3.55 0.75 9.68
CA HIS A 94 3.27 1.99 8.97
C HIS A 94 4.53 2.87 8.90
N PHE A 95 5.26 3.02 10.00
CA PHE A 95 6.55 3.74 10.02
C PHE A 95 7.61 3.05 9.18
N LEU A 96 7.71 1.72 9.21
CA LEU A 96 8.64 0.99 8.35
C LEU A 96 8.34 1.21 6.87
N ALA A 97 7.06 1.14 6.49
CA ALA A 97 6.63 1.43 5.13
C ALA A 97 6.90 2.89 4.74
N GLN A 98 6.59 3.85 5.61
CA GLN A 98 6.87 5.27 5.38
C GLN A 98 8.36 5.56 5.28
N LEU A 99 9.19 4.96 6.13
CA LEU A 99 10.64 5.11 6.08
C LEU A 99 11.20 4.57 4.76
N LEU A 100 10.70 3.41 4.31
CA LEU A 100 11.10 2.83 3.03
C LEU A 100 10.67 3.73 1.86
N VAL A 101 9.45 4.28 1.87
CA VAL A 101 9.03 5.28 0.88
C VAL A 101 9.92 6.51 0.95
N LEU A 102 10.23 7.03 2.13
CA LEU A 102 11.06 8.23 2.31
C LEU A 102 12.48 8.01 1.78
N ILE A 103 13.11 6.88 2.12
CA ILE A 103 14.46 6.53 1.63
C ILE A 103 14.46 6.42 0.10
N LEU A 104 13.47 5.72 -0.46
CA LEU A 104 13.36 5.57 -1.92
C LEU A 104 13.05 6.89 -2.61
N LEU A 105 12.17 7.72 -2.04
CA LEU A 105 11.84 9.04 -2.55
C LEU A 105 13.04 9.98 -2.46
N TYR A 106 13.79 9.94 -1.36
CA TYR A 106 15.03 10.70 -1.19
C TYR A 106 16.07 10.27 -2.22
N ALA A 107 16.32 8.97 -2.37
CA ALA A 107 17.23 8.44 -3.38
C ALA A 107 16.80 8.82 -4.80
N LEU A 108 15.49 8.79 -5.09
CA LEU A 108 14.93 9.22 -6.36
C LEU A 108 15.12 10.74 -6.57
N LEU A 109 14.82 11.56 -5.56
CA LEU A 109 15.01 13.02 -5.58
C LEU A 109 16.47 13.37 -5.82
N THR A 110 17.39 12.74 -5.10
CA THR A 110 18.83 12.98 -5.29
C THR A 110 19.27 12.54 -6.68
N THR A 111 18.79 11.40 -7.17
CA THR A 111 19.14 10.90 -8.52
C THR A 111 18.59 11.82 -9.61
N VAL A 112 17.30 12.18 -9.56
CA VAL A 112 16.67 13.09 -10.54
C VAL A 112 17.26 14.49 -10.46
N PHE A 113 17.50 15.01 -9.26
CA PHE A 113 18.13 16.30 -9.09
C PHE A 113 19.54 16.29 -9.66
N GLN A 114 20.36 15.31 -9.31
CA GLN A 114 21.78 15.28 -9.67
C GLN A 114 22.06 14.87 -11.12
N TYR A 115 21.19 14.08 -11.74
CA TYR A 115 21.38 13.57 -13.10
C TYR A 115 20.39 14.14 -14.14
N LEU A 116 19.30 14.80 -13.73
CA LEU A 116 18.31 15.36 -14.66
C LEU A 116 18.22 16.90 -14.58
N LEU A 117 18.08 17.45 -13.37
CA LEU A 117 17.87 18.89 -13.18
C LEU A 117 19.19 19.67 -13.12
N LEU A 118 20.17 19.20 -12.36
CA LEU A 118 21.46 19.87 -12.19
C LEU A 118 22.23 20.00 -13.52
N PRO A 119 22.28 18.99 -14.42
CA PRO A 119 22.89 19.18 -15.73
C PRO A 119 22.08 20.09 -16.69
N ALA A 120 20.76 20.19 -16.53
CA ALA A 120 19.95 21.14 -17.28
C ALA A 120 20.12 22.59 -16.78
N MET A 121 20.45 22.77 -15.49
CA MET A 121 20.68 24.08 -14.88
C MET A 121 22.15 24.53 -14.95
N VAL A 122 23.10 23.61 -15.15
CA VAL A 122 24.54 23.88 -15.21
C VAL A 122 25.15 23.23 -16.46
N PRO A 123 25.40 24.02 -17.53
CA PRO A 123 26.07 23.53 -18.74
C PRO A 123 27.44 22.92 -18.41
N GLY A 124 27.72 21.71 -18.91
CA GLY A 124 29.01 21.00 -18.71
C GLY A 124 29.07 20.02 -17.52
N TRP A 125 28.00 19.89 -16.72
CA TRP A 125 27.96 18.96 -15.58
C TRP A 125 28.10 17.48 -15.98
N ASN A 126 27.52 17.08 -17.11
CA ASN A 126 27.57 15.69 -17.58
C ASN A 126 28.98 15.24 -17.95
N GLU A 127 29.77 16.15 -18.53
CA GLU A 127 31.18 15.91 -18.89
C GLU A 127 32.02 15.76 -17.62
N GLN A 128 31.77 16.58 -16.59
CA GLN A 128 32.44 16.47 -15.29
C GLN A 128 32.10 15.17 -14.55
N VAL A 129 30.85 14.71 -14.59
CA VAL A 129 30.44 13.44 -13.96
C VAL A 129 31.03 12.24 -14.69
N ALA A 130 31.06 12.26 -16.02
CA ALA A 130 31.69 11.20 -16.82
C ALA A 130 33.20 11.10 -16.57
N ASP A 131 33.88 12.24 -16.41
CA ASP A 131 35.31 12.30 -16.05
C ASP A 131 35.59 11.79 -14.62
N ILE A 132 34.69 12.03 -13.66
CA ILE A 132 34.87 11.64 -12.26
C ILE A 132 34.60 10.14 -12.04
N PHE A 133 33.55 9.59 -12.65
CA PHE A 133 33.09 8.23 -12.38
C PHE A 133 33.54 7.18 -13.42
N GLY A 134 34.08 7.63 -14.55
CA GLY A 134 34.46 6.76 -15.68
C GLY A 134 33.26 6.11 -16.36
N SER A 135 33.34 5.91 -17.68
CA SER A 135 32.27 5.32 -18.52
C SER A 135 31.85 3.90 -18.11
N ASP A 136 32.68 3.20 -17.35
CA ASP A 136 32.48 1.80 -16.97
C ASP A 136 31.63 1.63 -15.70
N SER A 137 31.37 2.71 -14.96
CA SER A 137 30.41 2.69 -13.87
C SER A 137 28.98 2.85 -14.40
N ALA A 138 27.99 2.23 -13.73
CA ALA A 138 26.58 2.41 -14.10
C ALA A 138 26.16 3.91 -14.13
N VAL A 139 26.85 4.74 -13.32
CA VAL A 139 26.69 6.19 -13.26
C VAL A 139 27.28 6.88 -14.50
N GLY A 140 28.50 6.52 -14.92
CA GLY A 140 29.13 7.06 -16.13
C GLY A 140 28.48 6.59 -17.43
N PHE A 141 27.96 5.36 -17.48
CA PHE A 141 27.19 4.83 -18.60
C PHE A 141 25.84 5.56 -18.81
N LEU A 142 25.15 5.92 -17.72
CA LEU A 142 23.91 6.71 -17.79
C LEU A 142 24.17 8.15 -18.25
N ALA A 143 25.29 8.76 -17.86
CA ALA A 143 25.71 10.09 -18.31
C ALA A 143 26.10 10.12 -19.80
N THR A 144 26.71 9.04 -20.31
CA THR A 144 27.13 8.91 -21.72
C THR A 144 26.01 8.53 -22.70
N LEU A 145 24.89 7.98 -22.21
CA LEU A 145 23.73 7.61 -23.04
C LEU A 145 22.98 8.78 -23.68
N GLY A 146 23.39 10.04 -23.45
CA GLY A 146 22.85 11.18 -24.20
C GLY A 146 21.34 11.42 -24.01
N LEU A 147 20.71 10.84 -22.99
CA LEU A 147 19.33 11.18 -22.58
C LEU A 147 19.20 12.62 -22.04
N LEU A 148 20.30 13.37 -22.04
CA LEU A 148 20.46 14.75 -21.60
C LEU A 148 20.75 15.71 -22.77
N GLY A 149 20.73 15.22 -24.01
CA GLY A 149 20.99 16.01 -25.22
C GLY A 149 19.72 16.60 -25.84
N ASP A 150 19.32 17.78 -25.36
CA ASP A 150 18.44 18.74 -26.04
C ASP A 150 16.97 18.39 -26.44
N PRO A 151 16.28 17.27 -26.11
CA PRO A 151 14.87 17.15 -26.51
C PRO A 151 13.98 17.94 -25.53
N PHE A 152 14.53 18.38 -24.40
CA PHE A 152 13.78 18.99 -23.31
C PHE A 152 13.74 20.52 -23.41
N SER A 153 14.62 21.18 -24.17
CA SER A 153 14.59 22.63 -24.34
C SER A 153 13.47 23.06 -25.30
N ASP A 154 13.31 22.33 -26.41
CA ASP A 154 12.30 22.64 -27.44
C ASP A 154 10.88 22.12 -27.11
N VAL A 155 10.76 20.99 -26.40
CA VAL A 155 9.44 20.44 -26.00
C VAL A 155 8.84 21.16 -24.79
N PHE A 156 9.67 21.84 -23.99
CA PHE A 156 9.25 22.39 -22.70
C PHE A 156 9.33 23.91 -22.56
N GLY A 157 9.15 24.66 -23.65
CA GLY A 157 8.86 26.09 -23.57
C GLY A 157 7.77 26.40 -22.53
N ALA A 158 8.08 27.31 -21.58
CA ALA A 158 7.26 27.79 -20.45
C ALA A 158 6.62 26.75 -19.49
N ASN A 159 6.53 25.47 -19.87
CA ASN A 159 5.89 24.36 -19.14
C ASN A 159 6.91 23.33 -18.62
N ALA A 160 8.22 23.61 -18.70
CA ALA A 160 9.32 22.72 -18.28
C ALA A 160 9.30 22.21 -16.85
N MET A 161 8.62 22.88 -15.94
CA MET A 161 8.53 22.41 -14.56
C MET A 161 7.38 21.41 -14.32
N ILE A 162 6.41 21.32 -15.23
CA ILE A 162 5.19 20.51 -15.02
C ILE A 162 5.45 19.02 -15.30
N ALA A 163 6.18 18.69 -16.37
CA ALA A 163 6.39 17.29 -16.74
C ALA A 163 7.35 16.53 -15.82
N PRO A 164 8.50 17.08 -15.37
CA PRO A 164 9.32 16.44 -14.35
C PRO A 164 8.55 16.26 -13.03
N GLY A 165 7.73 17.26 -12.64
CA GLY A 165 6.88 17.17 -11.46
C GLY A 165 5.80 16.09 -11.56
N LEU A 166 5.18 15.92 -12.72
CA LEU A 166 4.21 14.84 -12.98
C LEU A 166 4.88 13.46 -12.95
N ILE A 167 6.03 13.30 -13.61
CA ILE A 167 6.79 12.04 -13.60
C ILE A 167 7.17 11.67 -12.17
N PHE A 168 7.67 12.65 -11.40
CA PHE A 168 8.03 12.44 -10.00
C PHE A 168 6.83 12.02 -9.14
N TYR A 169 5.69 12.68 -9.32
CA TYR A 169 4.47 12.34 -8.61
C TYR A 169 3.95 10.94 -8.96
N VAL A 170 3.97 10.56 -10.23
CA VAL A 170 3.60 9.20 -10.67
C VAL A 170 4.53 8.15 -10.06
N LEU A 171 5.83 8.41 -10.04
CA LEU A 171 6.81 7.51 -9.42
C LEU A 171 6.59 7.40 -7.91
N ALA A 172 6.40 8.52 -7.21
CA ALA A 172 6.13 8.54 -5.78
C ALA A 172 4.86 7.76 -5.40
N THR A 173 3.79 7.94 -6.18
CA THR A 173 2.53 7.21 -5.97
C THR A 173 2.68 5.73 -6.30
N LEU A 174 3.45 5.35 -7.33
CA LEU A 174 3.73 3.96 -7.68
C LEU A 174 4.56 3.26 -6.59
N LEU A 175 5.60 3.91 -6.06
CA LEU A 175 6.40 3.42 -4.93
C LEU A 175 5.54 3.19 -3.69
N SER A 176 4.61 4.10 -3.41
CA SER A 176 3.63 3.94 -2.34
C SER A 176 2.73 2.72 -2.57
N GLY A 177 2.31 2.49 -3.82
CA GLY A 177 1.55 1.30 -4.23
C GLY A 177 2.32 -0.01 -4.03
N ILE A 178 3.62 -0.02 -4.31
CA ILE A 178 4.52 -1.17 -4.04
C ILE A 178 4.56 -1.46 -2.54
N CYS A 179 4.73 -0.44 -1.71
CA CYS A 179 4.75 -0.61 -0.26
C CYS A 179 3.42 -1.16 0.26
N VAL A 180 2.30 -0.63 -0.24
CA VAL A 180 0.95 -1.15 0.04
C VAL A 180 0.79 -2.60 -0.41
N ALA A 181 1.35 -2.99 -1.55
CA ALA A 181 1.27 -4.35 -2.06
C ALA A 181 2.13 -5.35 -1.25
N ILE A 182 3.26 -4.90 -0.69
CA ILE A 182 4.12 -5.71 0.18
C ILE A 182 3.51 -5.85 1.58
N PHE A 183 3.23 -4.72 2.22
CA PHE A 183 2.82 -4.68 3.63
C PHE A 183 1.31 -4.77 3.84
N GLY A 184 0.51 -4.69 2.78
CA GLY A 184 -0.95 -4.58 2.90
C GLY A 184 -1.63 -5.78 3.54
N VAL A 185 -1.21 -7.00 3.22
CA VAL A 185 -1.77 -8.22 3.85
C VAL A 185 -1.36 -8.33 5.34
N PRO A 186 -0.08 -8.11 5.72
CA PRO A 186 0.29 -7.98 7.14
C PRO A 186 -0.49 -6.90 7.89
N MET A 187 -0.66 -5.71 7.30
CA MET A 187 -1.45 -4.61 7.89
C MET A 187 -2.92 -5.01 8.06
N ALA A 188 -3.49 -5.71 7.07
CA ALA A 188 -4.84 -6.29 7.20
C ALA A 188 -4.94 -7.34 8.30
N GLY A 189 -3.88 -8.13 8.52
CA GLY A 189 -3.77 -9.07 9.64
C GLY A 189 -3.80 -8.37 11.01
N VAL A 190 -3.09 -7.24 11.16
CA VAL A 190 -3.19 -6.40 12.38
C VAL A 190 -4.63 -5.92 12.58
N GLY A 191 -5.27 -5.44 11.51
CA GLY A 191 -6.69 -5.07 11.53
C GLY A 191 -7.61 -6.23 11.91
N ALA A 192 -7.35 -7.44 11.39
CA ALA A 192 -8.15 -8.60 11.70
C ALA A 192 -7.99 -9.07 13.16
N ASN A 193 -6.83 -8.82 13.78
CA ASN A 193 -6.54 -9.16 15.18
C ASN A 193 -7.05 -8.10 16.19
N ALA A 194 -7.58 -6.96 15.74
CA ALA A 194 -8.14 -5.91 16.61
C ALA A 194 -9.59 -6.21 17.10
N VAL A 195 -9.98 -7.48 17.18
CA VAL A 195 -11.36 -7.96 17.42
C VAL A 195 -11.53 -8.50 18.84
N GLN A 196 -12.77 -8.45 19.35
CA GLN A 196 -13.16 -8.93 20.68
C GLN A 196 -12.98 -10.46 20.87
N ARG A 197 -13.22 -11.26 19.82
CA ARG A 197 -13.04 -12.73 19.77
C ARG A 197 -12.75 -13.16 18.32
N GLY A 198 -11.60 -13.76 18.07
CA GLY A 198 -11.22 -14.30 16.76
C GLY A 198 -9.92 -15.10 16.86
N PRO A 199 -9.68 -16.07 15.97
CA PRO A 199 -8.40 -16.78 15.92
C PRO A 199 -7.26 -15.78 15.72
N ASN A 200 -6.20 -15.89 16.53
CA ASN A 200 -4.96 -15.12 16.31
C ASN A 200 -4.41 -15.48 14.93
N HIS A 201 -4.49 -14.53 14.00
CA HIS A 201 -3.96 -14.73 12.67
C HIS A 201 -2.47 -14.35 12.69
N ASP A 202 -1.60 -15.37 12.60
CA ASP A 202 -0.15 -15.16 12.49
C ASP A 202 0.17 -14.29 11.28
N LEU A 203 0.84 -13.16 11.57
CA LEU A 203 1.17 -12.03 10.70
C LEU A 203 2.03 -12.36 9.47
N VAL A 204 2.51 -13.60 9.34
CA VAL A 204 3.60 -13.98 8.43
C VAL A 204 3.12 -14.65 7.13
N PHE A 205 1.88 -15.16 7.08
CA PHE A 205 1.43 -16.03 5.97
C PHE A 205 1.12 -15.34 4.63
N GLY A 206 1.29 -14.02 4.50
CA GLY A 206 0.66 -13.23 3.43
C GLY A 206 1.54 -12.25 2.65
N LEU A 207 2.83 -12.12 2.98
CA LEU A 207 3.74 -11.20 2.29
C LEU A 207 3.78 -11.49 0.78
N GLY A 208 3.28 -10.55 0.00
CA GLY A 208 3.38 -10.57 -1.46
C GLY A 208 2.57 -11.63 -2.22
N ASN A 209 1.71 -12.42 -1.57
CA ASN A 209 0.92 -13.47 -2.26
C ASN A 209 -0.16 -12.87 -3.18
N SER A 210 -0.66 -11.69 -2.84
CA SER A 210 -1.61 -10.90 -3.66
C SER A 210 -0.95 -9.63 -4.23
N PHE A 211 0.39 -9.59 -4.30
CA PHE A 211 1.16 -8.38 -4.67
C PHE A 211 0.65 -7.74 -5.96
N LEU A 212 0.59 -8.52 -7.06
CA LEU A 212 0.16 -8.00 -8.36
C LEU A 212 -1.30 -7.54 -8.36
N SER A 213 -2.18 -8.19 -7.61
CA SER A 213 -3.59 -7.80 -7.52
C SER A 213 -3.77 -6.49 -6.74
N ILE A 214 -3.05 -6.34 -5.63
CA ILE A 214 -3.04 -5.10 -4.84
C ILE A 214 -2.42 -3.97 -5.65
N LEU A 215 -1.27 -4.22 -6.30
CA LEU A 215 -0.58 -3.22 -7.11
C LEU A 215 -1.42 -2.78 -8.31
N ALA A 216 -2.07 -3.71 -9.02
CA ALA A 216 -2.93 -3.38 -10.15
C ALA A 216 -4.14 -2.54 -9.72
N LEU A 217 -4.80 -2.89 -8.62
CA LEU A 217 -5.90 -2.09 -8.08
C LEU A 217 -5.42 -0.71 -7.61
N TYR A 218 -4.26 -0.62 -6.96
CA TYR A 218 -3.67 0.65 -6.57
C TYR A 218 -3.34 1.51 -7.80
N PHE A 219 -2.76 0.91 -8.85
CA PHE A 219 -2.42 1.63 -10.07
C PHE A 219 -3.67 2.19 -10.76
N VAL A 220 -4.69 1.35 -10.98
CA VAL A 220 -5.94 1.74 -11.66
C VAL A 220 -6.78 2.69 -10.81
N GLY A 221 -6.80 2.49 -9.49
CA GLY A 221 -7.66 3.24 -8.59
C GLY A 221 -7.04 4.52 -8.03
N VAL A 222 -5.71 4.57 -7.91
CA VAL A 222 -4.99 5.67 -7.24
C VAL A 222 -4.00 6.31 -8.19
N THR A 223 -2.98 5.57 -8.65
CA THR A 223 -1.87 6.17 -9.43
C THR A 223 -2.35 6.85 -10.72
N LEU A 224 -3.11 6.14 -11.56
CA LEU A 224 -3.56 6.66 -12.85
C LEU A 224 -4.59 7.80 -12.70
N PRO A 225 -5.61 7.70 -11.82
CA PRO A 225 -6.50 8.82 -11.54
C PRO A 225 -5.78 10.03 -10.93
N SER A 226 -4.83 9.82 -10.02
CA SER A 226 -4.07 10.92 -9.42
C SER A 226 -3.16 11.61 -10.44
N ALA A 227 -2.53 10.84 -11.32
CA ALA A 227 -1.75 11.37 -12.45
C ALA A 227 -2.62 12.20 -13.39
N ALA A 228 -3.82 11.71 -13.72
CA ALA A 228 -4.77 12.44 -14.55
C ALA A 228 -5.25 13.74 -13.87
N MET A 229 -5.55 13.70 -12.56
CA MET A 229 -5.90 14.90 -11.80
C MET A 229 -4.76 15.93 -11.77
N MET A 230 -3.52 15.48 -11.60
CA MET A 230 -2.35 16.36 -11.57
C MET A 230 -2.02 16.93 -12.96
N ALA A 231 -2.17 16.15 -14.03
CA ALA A 231 -2.03 16.63 -15.40
C ALA A 231 -3.13 17.65 -15.77
N ALA A 232 -4.35 17.44 -15.28
CA ALA A 232 -5.45 18.37 -15.48
C ALA A 232 -5.40 19.59 -14.53
N TYR A 233 -4.54 19.60 -13.50
CA TYR A 233 -4.49 20.63 -12.46
C TYR A 233 -4.38 22.07 -12.99
N PRO A 234 -3.54 22.37 -14.01
CA PRO A 234 -3.48 23.71 -14.60
C PRO A 234 -4.81 24.15 -15.23
N MET A 235 -5.52 23.21 -15.88
CA MET A 235 -6.85 23.46 -16.44
C MET A 235 -7.87 23.73 -15.33
N TRP A 236 -7.83 22.99 -14.22
CA TRP A 236 -8.66 23.25 -13.06
C TRP A 236 -8.39 24.64 -12.45
N LEU A 237 -7.12 25.04 -12.31
CA LEU A 237 -6.77 26.38 -11.81
C LEU A 237 -7.25 27.49 -12.76
N GLY A 238 -7.15 27.30 -14.07
CA GLY A 238 -7.71 28.23 -15.07
C GLY A 238 -9.23 28.33 -15.01
N MET A 239 -9.92 27.20 -14.87
CA MET A 239 -11.38 27.20 -14.69
C MET A 239 -11.80 27.83 -13.35
N LEU A 240 -11.01 27.67 -12.29
CA LEU A 240 -11.26 28.30 -10.99
C LEU A 240 -11.01 29.81 -11.02
N SER A 241 -10.05 30.30 -11.82
CA SER A 241 -9.81 31.74 -11.98
C SER A 241 -10.90 32.42 -12.80
N GLU A 242 -11.40 31.78 -13.86
CA GLU A 242 -12.53 32.28 -14.66
C GLU A 242 -13.87 32.19 -13.91
N SER A 243 -14.04 31.19 -13.04
CA SER A 243 -15.23 31.00 -12.22
C SER A 243 -15.19 31.71 -10.86
N ALA A 244 -14.17 32.53 -10.57
CA ALA A 244 -14.06 33.30 -9.33
C ALA A 244 -15.27 34.22 -9.07
N GLY A 245 -16.06 34.54 -10.10
CA GLY A 245 -17.35 35.24 -9.98
C GLY A 245 -18.56 34.38 -9.60
N ASN A 246 -18.46 33.05 -9.64
CA ASN A 246 -19.55 32.11 -9.34
C ASN A 246 -19.16 31.13 -8.22
N LEU A 247 -19.37 31.57 -6.98
CA LEU A 247 -19.11 30.83 -5.74
C LEU A 247 -19.66 29.40 -5.77
N THR A 248 -20.82 29.17 -6.40
CA THR A 248 -21.46 27.86 -6.48
C THR A 248 -20.64 26.86 -7.29
N PHE A 249 -20.07 27.29 -8.41
CA PHE A 249 -19.22 26.44 -9.24
C PHE A 249 -17.91 26.10 -8.54
N PHE A 250 -17.31 27.10 -7.87
CA PHE A 250 -16.11 26.91 -7.06
C PHE A 250 -16.32 25.86 -5.95
N ILE A 251 -17.42 25.99 -5.19
CA ILE A 251 -17.76 25.03 -4.11
C ILE A 251 -18.00 23.64 -4.69
N ALA A 252 -18.75 23.52 -5.80
CA ALA A 252 -19.03 22.22 -6.42
C ALA A 252 -17.74 21.51 -6.90
N ALA A 253 -16.83 22.25 -7.55
CA ALA A 253 -15.54 21.73 -7.99
C ALA A 253 -14.67 21.27 -6.80
N LEU A 254 -14.61 22.08 -5.74
CA LEU A 254 -13.88 21.74 -4.52
C LEU A 254 -14.43 20.46 -3.88
N VAL A 255 -15.75 20.35 -3.73
CA VAL A 255 -16.42 19.16 -3.18
C VAL A 255 -16.12 17.93 -4.03
N ALA A 256 -16.16 18.04 -5.36
CA ALA A 256 -15.84 16.93 -6.27
C ALA A 256 -14.40 16.45 -6.12
N ILE A 257 -13.43 17.38 -6.04
CA ILE A 257 -12.01 17.05 -5.81
C ILE A 257 -11.83 16.38 -4.45
N CYS A 258 -12.40 16.94 -3.38
CA CYS A 258 -12.31 16.36 -2.04
C CYS A 258 -12.94 14.95 -1.99
N ALA A 259 -14.10 14.75 -2.62
CA ALA A 259 -14.75 13.45 -2.70
C ALA A 259 -13.91 12.43 -3.49
N ALA A 260 -13.33 12.84 -4.62
CA ALA A 260 -12.46 11.99 -5.42
C ALA A 260 -11.19 11.59 -4.66
N SER A 261 -10.52 12.54 -4.01
CA SER A 261 -9.33 12.26 -3.18
C SER A 261 -9.65 11.35 -2.00
N TYR A 262 -10.79 11.57 -1.34
CA TYR A 262 -11.25 10.72 -0.24
C TYR A 262 -11.55 9.29 -0.70
N TYR A 263 -12.18 9.14 -1.87
CA TYR A 263 -12.43 7.84 -2.48
C TYR A 263 -11.12 7.11 -2.82
N MET A 264 -10.16 7.80 -3.47
CA MET A 264 -8.84 7.23 -3.79
C MET A 264 -8.10 6.76 -2.53
N TYR A 265 -8.21 7.51 -1.43
CA TYR A 265 -7.63 7.13 -0.14
C TYR A 265 -8.22 5.83 0.43
N CYS A 266 -9.45 5.47 0.06
CA CYS A 266 -10.11 4.24 0.52
C CYS A 266 -9.74 2.98 -0.27
N ILE A 267 -9.20 3.13 -1.49
CA ILE A 267 -8.86 2.01 -2.39
C ILE A 267 -7.78 1.10 -1.83
N PRO A 268 -6.68 1.61 -1.23
CA PRO A 268 -5.68 0.76 -0.58
C PRO A 268 -6.29 -0.14 0.49
N PHE A 269 -7.24 0.37 1.31
CA PHE A 269 -7.91 -0.42 2.34
C PHE A 269 -8.76 -1.53 1.75
N ALA A 270 -9.45 -1.26 0.64
CA ALA A 270 -10.21 -2.27 -0.10
C ALA A 270 -9.30 -3.38 -0.63
N ALA A 271 -8.16 -3.00 -1.21
CA ALA A 271 -7.17 -3.93 -1.73
C ALA A 271 -6.63 -4.85 -0.63
N MET A 272 -6.27 -4.28 0.51
CA MET A 272 -5.77 -5.00 1.68
C MET A 272 -6.81 -5.99 2.24
N ALA A 273 -8.06 -5.54 2.39
CA ALA A 273 -9.14 -6.38 2.91
C ALA A 273 -9.47 -7.56 1.98
N LEU A 274 -9.54 -7.33 0.66
CA LEU A 274 -9.80 -8.39 -0.31
C LEU A 274 -8.66 -9.39 -0.41
N ALA A 275 -7.41 -8.92 -0.42
CA ALA A 275 -6.25 -9.79 -0.43
C ALA A 275 -6.21 -10.66 0.83
N TYR A 276 -6.55 -10.08 1.97
CA TYR A 276 -6.63 -10.81 3.24
C TYR A 276 -7.75 -11.87 3.22
N GLU A 277 -8.95 -11.53 2.73
CA GLU A 277 -10.06 -12.48 2.56
C GLU A 277 -9.60 -13.69 1.73
N GLN A 278 -8.99 -13.46 0.56
CA GLN A 278 -8.48 -14.53 -0.30
C GLN A 278 -7.46 -15.41 0.40
N ALA A 279 -6.50 -14.81 1.12
CA ALA A 279 -5.51 -15.56 1.87
C ALA A 279 -6.16 -16.45 2.94
N THR A 280 -7.16 -15.94 3.66
CA THR A 280 -7.88 -16.72 4.67
C THR A 280 -8.75 -17.83 4.07
N GLU A 281 -9.41 -17.58 2.94
CA GLU A 281 -10.19 -18.60 2.23
C GLU A 281 -9.31 -19.74 1.71
N ASN A 282 -8.17 -19.41 1.12
CA ASN A 282 -7.21 -20.40 0.63
C ASN A 282 -6.70 -21.28 1.78
N ARG A 283 -6.32 -20.67 2.91
CA ARG A 283 -5.88 -21.41 4.09
C ARG A 283 -6.99 -22.29 4.68
N ARG A 284 -8.24 -21.82 4.71
CA ARG A 284 -9.38 -22.64 5.14
C ARG A 284 -9.60 -23.84 4.23
N ARG A 285 -9.43 -23.68 2.91
CA ARG A 285 -9.51 -24.80 1.96
C ARG A 285 -8.40 -25.82 2.19
N GLU A 286 -7.17 -25.35 2.41
CA GLU A 286 -6.03 -26.22 2.72
C GLU A 286 -6.26 -27.01 4.00
N ILE A 287 -6.67 -26.36 5.10
CA ILE A 287 -6.95 -27.06 6.37
C ILE A 287 -8.07 -28.09 6.19
N LYS A 288 -9.13 -27.75 5.46
CA LYS A 288 -10.24 -28.68 5.18
C LYS A 288 -9.79 -29.89 4.37
N LEU A 289 -8.88 -29.69 3.43
CA LEU A 289 -8.27 -30.79 2.68
C LEU A 289 -7.40 -31.62 3.63
N GLU A 290 -6.50 -31.02 4.40
CA GLU A 290 -5.64 -31.75 5.35
C GLU A 290 -6.40 -32.54 6.43
N GLN A 291 -7.62 -32.11 6.78
CA GLN A 291 -8.48 -32.74 7.79
C GLN A 291 -9.56 -33.67 7.20
N ALA A 292 -9.61 -33.84 5.88
CA ALA A 292 -10.60 -34.72 5.26
C ALA A 292 -10.37 -36.17 5.72
N PRO A 293 -11.38 -36.86 6.28
CA PRO A 293 -11.23 -38.25 6.69
C PRO A 293 -10.97 -39.11 5.45
N ILE A 294 -9.80 -39.73 5.40
CA ILE A 294 -9.44 -40.69 4.36
C ILE A 294 -10.21 -41.98 4.68
N SER A 295 -11.37 -42.14 4.03
CA SER A 295 -12.27 -43.28 4.24
C SER A 295 -11.86 -44.53 3.47
N SER A 296 -11.09 -44.39 2.39
CA SER A 296 -10.64 -45.53 1.57
C SER A 296 -9.21 -45.33 1.02
N PRO A 297 -8.50 -46.42 0.64
CA PRO A 297 -7.19 -46.35 0.00
C PRO A 297 -7.20 -45.65 -1.38
N GLU A 298 -8.34 -45.65 -2.07
CA GLU A 298 -8.53 -44.94 -3.36
C GLU A 298 -8.66 -43.43 -3.12
N ASP A 299 -9.42 -43.04 -2.10
CA ASP A 299 -9.50 -41.64 -1.65
C ASP A 299 -8.13 -41.10 -1.22
N PHE A 300 -7.25 -41.94 -0.66
CA PHE A 300 -5.89 -41.54 -0.30
C PHE A 300 -5.03 -41.18 -1.51
N GLN A 301 -5.21 -41.88 -2.65
CA GLN A 301 -4.48 -41.57 -3.87
C GLN A 301 -4.99 -40.29 -4.54
N GLU A 302 -6.31 -40.07 -4.58
CA GLU A 302 -6.89 -38.79 -5.02
C GLU A 302 -6.51 -37.63 -4.09
N HIS A 303 -6.46 -37.88 -2.78
CA HIS A 303 -6.01 -36.91 -1.80
C HIS A 303 -4.52 -36.61 -1.93
N GLN A 304 -3.68 -37.61 -2.21
CA GLN A 304 -2.27 -37.39 -2.55
C GLN A 304 -2.12 -36.65 -3.88
N ALA A 305 -2.94 -36.94 -4.88
CA ALA A 305 -2.91 -36.28 -6.18
C ALA A 305 -3.32 -34.80 -6.07
N SER A 306 -4.34 -34.49 -5.26
CA SER A 306 -4.77 -33.10 -4.97
C SER A 306 -3.76 -32.35 -4.11
N VAL A 307 -3.13 -33.00 -3.12
CA VAL A 307 -2.04 -32.39 -2.34
C VAL A 307 -0.79 -32.20 -3.20
N ARG A 308 -0.47 -33.14 -4.10
CA ARG A 308 0.63 -33.00 -5.08
C ARG A 308 0.33 -31.91 -6.09
N SER A 309 -0.89 -31.77 -6.58
CA SER A 309 -1.26 -30.70 -7.51
C SER A 309 -1.25 -29.33 -6.84
N LEU A 310 -1.62 -29.23 -5.55
CA LEU A 310 -1.44 -28.01 -4.75
C LEU A 310 0.04 -27.71 -4.50
N ARG A 311 0.87 -28.72 -4.22
CA ARG A 311 2.33 -28.57 -4.11
C ARG A 311 2.97 -28.19 -5.45
N GLN A 312 2.46 -28.70 -6.57
CA GLN A 312 2.90 -28.33 -7.90
C GLN A 312 2.41 -26.94 -8.29
N GLN A 313 1.20 -26.51 -7.91
CA GLN A 313 0.74 -25.13 -8.02
C GLN A 313 1.60 -24.19 -7.17
N ARG A 314 2.04 -24.65 -5.99
CA ARG A 314 3.09 -23.95 -5.25
C ARG A 314 4.37 -23.94 -6.07
N GLN A 315 4.91 -25.05 -6.56
CA GLN A 315 6.19 -25.03 -7.31
C GLN A 315 6.14 -24.25 -8.63
N SER A 316 5.03 -24.23 -9.36
CA SER A 316 4.85 -23.46 -10.58
C SER A 316 4.56 -21.98 -10.30
N GLY A 317 3.92 -21.65 -9.18
CA GLY A 317 3.80 -20.28 -8.67
C GLY A 317 5.02 -19.79 -7.88
N SER A 318 5.90 -20.70 -7.45
CA SER A 318 7.06 -20.50 -6.55
C SER A 318 8.38 -20.78 -7.23
N ALA A 319 8.40 -21.04 -8.55
CA ALA A 319 9.61 -20.94 -9.36
C ALA A 319 10.26 -19.54 -9.31
N ALA A 320 9.61 -18.58 -8.62
CA ALA A 320 10.17 -17.27 -8.26
C ALA A 320 10.35 -17.02 -6.74
N ARG A 321 10.10 -17.97 -5.82
CA ARG A 321 10.16 -17.71 -4.36
C ARG A 321 10.60 -18.91 -3.54
N SER A 322 11.74 -18.81 -2.87
CA SER A 322 12.12 -19.66 -1.73
C SER A 322 12.21 -18.79 -0.49
N VAL A 323 11.35 -19.05 0.51
CA VAL A 323 11.60 -18.60 1.90
C VAL A 323 11.22 -19.73 2.84
N TYR A 324 12.18 -20.03 3.71
CA TYR A 324 12.27 -21.11 4.70
C TYR A 324 11.07 -21.20 5.65
N VAL A 325 10.61 -22.43 5.92
CA VAL A 325 9.68 -22.75 7.01
C VAL A 325 10.51 -23.44 8.11
N PRO A 326 10.60 -22.90 9.33
CA PRO A 326 11.32 -23.58 10.40
C PRO A 326 10.51 -24.79 10.87
N GLU A 327 11.20 -25.92 10.91
CA GLU A 327 10.71 -27.23 11.28
C GLU A 327 10.32 -27.24 12.76
N ARG A 328 9.03 -27.46 13.08
CA ARG A 328 8.63 -27.78 14.46
C ARG A 328 9.22 -29.15 14.80
N GLN A 329 10.27 -29.15 15.62
CA GLN A 329 10.75 -30.36 16.29
C GLN A 329 9.59 -31.06 16.99
N ARG A 330 9.24 -32.25 16.49
CA ARG A 330 8.40 -33.21 17.21
C ARG A 330 9.20 -33.70 18.41
N HIS A 331 8.80 -33.32 19.62
CA HIS A 331 9.10 -34.16 20.78
C HIS A 331 8.20 -35.40 20.70
N SER A 332 8.72 -36.45 20.09
CA SER A 332 8.31 -37.82 20.37
C SER A 332 9.18 -38.34 21.50
N SER A 333 8.65 -38.37 22.71
CA SER A 333 9.14 -39.27 23.76
C SER A 333 8.02 -40.27 24.01
N GLY A 334 8.12 -41.42 23.35
CA GLY A 334 7.22 -42.55 23.52
C GLY A 334 7.91 -43.83 23.07
N ALA A 335 8.52 -44.52 24.05
CA ALA A 335 8.93 -45.93 24.13
C ALA A 335 10.13 -45.94 25.10
N GLY A 336 10.09 -46.58 26.27
CA GLY A 336 9.38 -47.77 26.66
C GLY A 336 10.45 -48.79 26.99
N ASP A 337 10.68 -49.06 28.28
CA ASP A 337 11.38 -50.24 28.73
C ASP A 337 10.56 -50.86 29.87
N SER A 338 10.15 -52.09 29.60
CA SER A 338 9.75 -53.12 30.54
C SER A 338 10.95 -53.62 31.34
N GLU A 339 10.63 -54.35 32.41
CA GLU A 339 11.44 -55.34 33.13
C GLU A 339 12.05 -54.93 34.49
N ASP A 340 11.60 -55.72 35.48
CA ASP A 340 12.29 -56.23 36.67
C ASP A 340 12.32 -55.47 38.00
N GLU A 341 11.80 -56.22 39.01
CA GLU A 341 11.83 -56.10 40.49
C GLU A 341 10.82 -55.18 41.21
#